data_AF-L1P8M0-F1
#
_entry.id   AF-L1P8M0-F1
#
_cell.length_a   1.000
_cell.length_b   1.000
_cell.length_c   1.000
_cell.angle_alpha   90.00
_cell.angle_beta   90.00
_cell.angle_gamma   90.00
#
_symmetry.space_group_name_H-M   'P 1'
#
loop_
_entity.id
_entity.type
_entity.pdbx_description
1 polymer ?
#
loop_
_entity_poly.entity_id
_entity_poly.type
_entity_poly.pdbx_seq_one_letter_code
_entity_poly.pdbx_strand_id
1 'polypeptide(L)' 'MSLMVTFKNEVVRICPKNAKKIEYSKNNGSTWNTRYSGSYTFQDLVVSGDELLAQTDKGLYYSKNGGSTWNKRS' A
#
# COMPACT_ATOMS: atom_id res chain seq x y z
N MET A 1 4.70 11.35 9.01
CA MET A 1 4.47 9.93 8.68
C MET A 1 3.09 9.84 8.05
N SER A 2 3.03 9.71 6.73
CA SER A 2 1.75 9.77 6.00
C SER A 2 1.48 8.40 5.38
N LEU A 3 0.70 7.57 6.08
CA LEU A 3 0.44 6.17 5.76
C LEU A 3 -0.54 5.97 4.58
N MET A 4 -0.80 7.02 3.80
CA MET A 4 -1.84 7.08 2.77
C MET A 4 -1.33 7.83 1.55
N VAL A 5 -1.60 7.28 0.36
CA VAL A 5 -1.19 7.84 -0.93
C VAL A 5 -2.34 7.75 -1.93
N THR A 6 -2.32 8.59 -2.96
CA THR A 6 -3.28 8.49 -4.07
C THR A 6 -2.62 7.77 -5.24
N PHE A 7 -3.20 6.67 -5.70
CA PHE A 7 -2.73 5.89 -6.83
C PHE A 7 -3.90 5.64 -7.81
N LYS A 8 -3.77 6.08 -9.06
CA LYS A 8 -4.77 5.89 -10.12
C LYS A 8 -6.21 6.20 -9.68
N ASN A 9 -6.40 7.37 -9.06
CA ASN A 9 -7.69 7.87 -8.57
C ASN A 9 -8.30 7.09 -7.38
N GLU A 10 -7.52 6.26 -6.71
CA GLU A 10 -7.88 5.61 -5.45
C GLU A 10 -6.94 6.06 -4.35
N VAL A 11 -7.44 6.15 -3.12
CA VAL A 11 -6.59 6.34 -1.95
C VAL A 11 -6.16 4.96 -1.46
N VAL A 12 -4.87 4.71 -1.35
CA VAL A 12 -4.29 3.47 -0.84
C VAL A 12 -3.58 3.77 0.48
N ARG A 13 -3.76 2.92 1.48
CA ARG A 13 -3.11 3.08 2.78
C ARG A 13 -2.60 1.78 3.37
N ILE A 14 -1.67 1.91 4.31
CA ILE A 14 -1.38 0.86 5.28
C ILE A 14 -2.51 0.86 6.32
N CYS A 15 -3.09 -0.31 6.63
CA CYS A 15 -4.19 -0.42 7.58
C CYS A 15 -3.74 0.05 8.98
N PRO A 16 -4.41 1.05 9.60
CA PRO A 16 -4.01 1.59 10.91
C PRO A 16 -4.06 0.56 12.04
N LYS A 17 -4.90 -0.47 11.90
CA LYS A 17 -5.08 -1.53 12.91
C LYS A 17 -4.14 -2.72 12.68
N ASN A 18 -3.59 -2.84 11.49
CA ASN A 18 -2.73 -3.98 11.13
C ASN A 18 -1.80 -3.59 9.99
N ALA A 19 -0.55 -3.28 10.33
CA ALA A 19 0.49 -2.92 9.36
C ALA A 19 0.83 -4.02 8.35
N LYS A 20 0.23 -5.22 8.43
CA LYS A 20 0.36 -6.28 7.41
C LYS A 20 -0.71 -6.24 6.32
N LYS A 21 -1.59 -5.23 6.37
CA LYS A 21 -2.68 -5.05 5.42
C LYS A 21 -2.55 -3.74 4.65
N ILE A 22 -2.88 -3.81 3.37
CA ILE A 22 -3.08 -2.64 2.51
C ILE A 22 -4.58 -2.52 2.23
N GLU A 23 -5.09 -1.32 2.39
CA GLU A 23 -6.48 -0.98 2.13
C GLU A 23 -6.55 0.08 1.03
N TYR A 24 -7.66 0.09 0.31
CA TYR A 24 -7.95 1.12 -0.68
C TYR A 24 -9.34 1.70 -0.50
N SER A 25 -9.51 2.92 -0.99
CA SER A 25 -10.75 3.66 -1.00
C SER A 25 -10.97 4.29 -2.37
N LYS A 26 -12.20 4.14 -2.89
CA LYS A 26 -12.68 4.79 -4.13
C LYS A 26 -13.50 6.06 -3.85
N ASN A 27 -13.71 6.40 -2.58
CA ASN A 27 -14.56 7.49 -2.14
C ASN A 27 -13.82 8.39 -1.14
N ASN A 28 -12.59 8.78 -1.49
CA ASN A 28 -11.78 9.74 -0.73
C ASN A 28 -11.62 9.40 0.76
N GLY A 29 -11.54 8.11 1.09
CA GLY A 29 -11.32 7.64 2.46
C GLY A 29 -12.59 7.48 3.30
N SER A 30 -13.80 7.64 2.74
CA SER A 30 -15.05 7.39 3.49
C SER A 30 -15.27 5.91 3.80
N THR A 31 -14.94 5.01 2.87
CA THR A 31 -14.92 3.56 3.11
C THR A 31 -13.64 2.92 2.60
N TRP A 32 -13.24 1.81 3.23
CA TRP A 32 -11.97 1.13 2.99
C TRP A 32 -12.21 -0.34 2.75
N ASN A 33 -11.58 -0.87 1.71
CA ASN A 33 -11.61 -2.29 1.37
C ASN A 33 -10.20 -2.86 1.51
N THR A 34 -10.06 -4.04 2.10
CA THR A 34 -8.77 -4.73 2.14
C THR A 34 -8.39 -5.16 0.72
N ARG A 35 -7.19 -4.79 0.29
CA ARG A 35 -6.60 -5.17 -1.01
C ARG A 35 -5.56 -6.26 -0.85
N TYR A 36 -4.79 -6.19 0.23
CA TYR A 36 -3.75 -7.15 0.53
C TYR A 36 -3.74 -7.44 2.02
N SER A 37 -3.50 -8.70 2.36
CA SER A 37 -3.25 -9.17 3.71
C SER A 37 -2.23 -10.29 3.62
N GLY A 38 -1.07 -10.11 4.23
CA GLY A 38 -0.01 -11.09 4.15
C GLY A 38 0.96 -11.05 5.32
N SER A 39 2.20 -11.45 5.04
CA SER A 39 3.22 -11.67 6.08
C SER A 39 4.27 -10.55 6.15
N TYR A 40 4.17 -9.52 5.30
CA TYR A 40 5.04 -8.34 5.34
C TYR A 40 4.46 -7.31 6.29
N THR A 41 5.31 -6.65 7.07
CA THR A 41 4.93 -5.50 7.87
C THR A 41 5.31 -4.24 7.10
N PHE A 42 4.31 -3.52 6.60
CA PHE A 42 4.50 -2.27 5.87
C PHE A 42 4.80 -1.14 6.84
N GLN A 43 5.91 -0.43 6.59
CA GLN A 43 6.37 0.70 7.40
C GLN A 43 6.08 2.04 6.72
N ASP A 44 6.21 2.06 5.39
CA ASP A 44 5.97 3.26 4.58
C ASP A 44 5.42 2.89 3.20
N LEU A 45 4.73 3.84 2.58
CA LEU A 45 4.09 3.68 1.28
C LEU A 45 4.23 4.98 0.49
N VAL A 46 4.84 4.90 -0.70
CA VAL A 46 5.00 6.05 -1.60
C VAL A 46 4.62 5.69 -3.03
N VAL A 47 4.22 6.69 -3.82
CA VAL A 47 3.94 6.52 -5.25
C VAL A 47 5.17 6.99 -6.03
N SER A 48 5.63 6.17 -6.96
CA SER A 48 6.72 6.48 -7.88
C SER A 48 6.29 6.17 -9.30
N GLY A 49 5.85 7.21 -10.03
CA GLY A 49 5.24 7.06 -11.35
C GLY A 49 4.00 6.15 -11.30
N ASP A 50 4.05 5.06 -12.06
CA ASP A 50 2.98 4.05 -12.14
C ASP A 50 3.13 2.89 -11.14
N GLU A 51 4.01 3.03 -10.14
CA GLU A 51 4.27 2.03 -9.12
C GLU A 51 3.98 2.57 -7.71
N LEU A 52 3.52 1.69 -6.84
CA LEU A 52 3.58 1.87 -5.39
C LEU A 52 4.86 1.24 -4.88
N LEU A 53 5.61 1.97 -4.07
CA LEU A 53 6.76 1.45 -3.33
C LEU A 53 6.38 1.31 -1.86
N ALA A 54 6.76 0.18 -1.29
CA ALA A 54 6.56 -0.12 0.11
C ALA A 54 7.88 -0.45 0.78
N GLN A 55 8.21 0.29 1.82
CA GLN A 55 9.23 -0.15 2.77
C GLN A 55 8.58 -1.15 3.72
N THR A 56 9.18 -2.33 3.83
CA THR A 56 8.70 -3.40 4.72
C THR A 56 9.80 -3.85 5.67
N ASP A 57 9.42 -4.61 6.69
CA ASP A 57 10.36 -5.35 7.56
C ASP A 57 11.27 -6.35 6.82
N LYS A 58 10.98 -6.68 5.56
CA LYS A 58 11.77 -7.60 4.71
C LYS A 58 12.51 -6.92 3.56
N GLY A 59 12.53 -5.58 3.55
CA GLY A 59 13.15 -4.76 2.51
C GLY A 59 12.16 -3.99 1.67
N LEU A 60 12.64 -3.47 0.53
CA LEU A 60 11.85 -2.65 -0.40
C LEU A 60 11.06 -3.53 -1.38
N TYR A 61 9.78 -3.23 -1.54
CA TYR A 61 8.89 -3.89 -2.49
C TYR A 61 8.19 -2.87 -3.37
N TYR A 62 7.74 -3.30 -4.54
CA TYR A 62 6.95 -2.48 -5.45
C TYR A 62 5.70 -3.21 -5.95
N SER A 63 4.68 -2.44 -6.33
CA SER A 63 3.42 -2.91 -6.86
C SER A 63 2.96 -2.05 -8.03
N LYS A 64 2.57 -2.69 -9.14
CA LYS A 64 2.00 -2.02 -10.34
C LYS A 64 0.46 -2.04 -10.37
N ASN A 65 -0.15 -2.80 -9.47
CA ASN A 65 -1.59 -3.06 -9.44
C ASN A 65 -2.24 -2.51 -8.15
N GLY A 66 -1.75 -1.36 -7.70
CA GLY A 66 -2.34 -0.62 -6.59
C GLY A 66 -2.21 -1.31 -5.23
N GLY A 67 -1.23 -2.20 -5.05
CA GLY A 67 -0.96 -2.88 -3.79
C GLY A 67 -1.63 -4.25 -3.65
N SER A 68 -2.16 -4.81 -4.74
CA SER A 68 -2.75 -6.17 -4.76
C SER A 68 -1.66 -7.26 -4.73
N THR A 69 -0.55 -7.03 -5.43
CA THR A 69 0.64 -7.90 -5.38
C THR A 69 1.91 -7.08 -5.23
N TRP A 70 2.92 -7.67 -4.60
CA TRP A 70 4.18 -7.01 -4.23
C TRP A 70 5.36 -7.83 -4.73
N ASN A 71 6.27 -7.20 -5.47
CA ASN A 71 7.51 -7.79 -5.95
C ASN A 71 8.68 -7.13 -5.23
N LYS A 72 9.67 -7.93 -4.82
CA LYS A 72 10.86 -7.38 -4.17
C LYS A 72 11.61 -6.49 -5.15
N ARG A 73 12.02 -5.31 -4.69
CA ARG A 73 12.93 -4.42 -5.44
C ARG A 73 14.33 -4.76 -4.97
N SER A 74 15.10 -5.45 -5.81
CA SER A 74 16.51 -5.79 -5.59
C SER A 74 17.41 -4.58 -5.74
#